data_AF-A0A7Y8JNR6-F1
#
_entry.id   AF-A0A7Y8JNR6-F1
#
_cell.length_a   1.000
_cell.length_b   1.000
_cell.length_c   1.000
_cell.angle_alpha   90.00
_cell.angle_beta   90.00
_cell.angle_gamma   90.00
#
_symmetry.space_group_name_H-M   'P 1'
#
loop_
_entity.id
_entity.type
_entity.pdbx_description
1 polymer ?
#
loop_
_entity_poly.entity_id
_entity_poly.type
_entity_poly.pdbx_seq_one_letter_code
_entity_poly.pdbx_strand_id
1 'polypeptide(L)'
;MAQLKTHPPDLKATPLNSIDFRHPPAYDPPVRLPQHVQEPIQIKTSTLINDGNLHASRVVTWDLGHPDQAEILNDTLLIETGNHPDIVHISKHHSGQLRVSVNGRSYWLKPSDTQDGPPPLLHIKTQGGNDRVRIDSDVRLAVKVEAGDGHDHVQAGGGATWLFGGAGNDTLRLADGTGYAEGNDGDDLITGGTGSHVMYGNNGNDRLYAGAGTCGKQSYLDGGQGNDHLYAGNGHTVIHGGRGDDVLVGHDRTTFYTGLGNDRVFSNGGENLIYGKAGDTVYGARRSTVSQVTPSTAGAQGLAVEGSDAFRQRVADDLELLRNSPSGQAMLMAMDAAARKNGGPVTIKEELHIDDSQYVFDSEELRAWMQHSPVDTDDPIEGAIKNGVPGSSATQAYIRFNRTSLHITPGNVAPPLTMLYHELAHAYNGANGTFLPGFMLEGHPGESPRYVANNERQAVGLETDAPPFDFDNDPDTPATSTNPKPFTENTLHEEMGRPLRRRYS
;
A
#
# COMPACT_ATOMS: atom_id res chain seq x y z
N MET A 1 -56.50 51.62 15.65
CA MET A 1 -55.17 52.24 15.88
C MET A 1 -54.30 51.21 16.59
N ALA A 2 -53.15 50.88 15.98
CA ALA A 2 -51.95 50.13 16.41
C ALA A 2 -52.13 48.99 17.46
N GLN A 3 -51.99 47.69 17.15
CA GLN A 3 -50.79 46.92 16.74
C GLN A 3 -49.51 47.18 17.56
N LEU A 4 -49.25 46.31 18.55
CA LEU A 4 -47.91 46.00 19.06
C LEU A 4 -47.36 44.79 18.28
N LYS A 5 -46.21 44.98 17.61
CA LYS A 5 -45.33 43.90 17.12
C LYS A 5 -44.10 43.87 18.02
N THR A 6 -43.84 42.74 18.65
CA THR A 6 -42.60 42.46 19.38
C THR A 6 -41.63 41.76 18.44
N HIS A 7 -40.49 42.39 18.16
CA HIS A 7 -39.35 41.77 17.46
C HIS A 7 -38.49 40.97 18.47
N PRO A 8 -37.99 39.77 18.12
CA PRO A 8 -36.97 39.09 18.92
C PRO A 8 -35.59 39.76 18.74
N PRO A 9 -34.72 39.74 19.77
CA PRO A 9 -33.41 40.38 19.71
C PRO A 9 -32.41 39.60 18.84
N ASP A 10 -31.66 40.36 18.05
CA ASP A 10 -30.56 39.93 17.17
C ASP A 10 -29.53 39.05 17.90
N LEU A 11 -29.37 37.81 17.42
CA LEU A 11 -28.20 36.98 17.68
C LEU A 11 -26.99 37.62 16.97
N LYS A 12 -26.23 38.41 17.72
CA LYS A 12 -24.94 38.93 17.28
C LYS A 12 -24.01 37.78 16.93
N ALA A 13 -23.56 37.76 15.68
CA ALA A 13 -22.43 36.99 15.22
C ALA A 13 -21.23 37.22 16.16
N THR A 14 -20.70 36.15 16.73
CA THR A 14 -19.48 36.21 17.53
C THR A 14 -18.31 36.49 16.57
N PRO A 15 -17.46 37.51 16.82
CA PRO A 15 -16.33 37.80 15.95
C PRO A 15 -15.33 36.63 15.94
N LEU A 16 -14.73 36.39 14.78
CA LEU A 16 -13.54 35.58 14.60
C LEU A 16 -12.44 36.06 15.58
N ASN A 17 -12.28 35.35 16.69
CA ASN A 17 -11.17 35.59 17.60
C ASN A 17 -9.89 35.04 16.98
N SER A 18 -9.03 35.98 16.58
CA SER A 18 -7.56 35.95 16.58
C SER A 18 -6.90 34.62 16.27
N ILE A 19 -6.37 34.53 15.04
CA ILE A 19 -5.24 33.67 14.68
C ILE A 19 -4.11 33.93 15.70
N ASP A 20 -3.68 32.89 16.42
CA ASP A 20 -2.51 32.97 17.31
C ASP A 20 -1.25 33.08 16.44
N PHE A 21 -0.64 34.27 16.39
CA PHE A 21 0.58 34.56 15.63
C PHE A 21 1.85 33.94 16.24
N ARG A 22 1.75 33.04 17.25
CA ARG A 22 2.92 32.40 17.87
C ARG A 22 3.53 31.26 17.04
N HIS A 23 2.90 30.87 15.94
CA HIS A 23 3.45 29.91 14.99
C HIS A 23 3.51 30.52 13.58
N PRO A 24 4.64 30.39 12.84
CA PRO A 24 4.72 30.89 11.48
C PRO A 24 3.71 30.14 10.58
N PRO A 25 3.06 30.79 9.60
CA PRO A 25 2.07 30.18 8.71
C PRO A 25 2.61 28.92 8.03
N ALA A 26 1.88 27.80 8.00
CA ALA A 26 2.33 26.51 7.44
C ALA A 26 3.02 26.60 6.06
N TYR A 27 2.61 27.57 5.23
CA TYR A 27 3.12 27.77 3.86
C TYR A 27 4.26 28.78 3.73
N ASP A 28 4.67 29.44 4.82
CA ASP A 28 5.91 30.20 4.81
C ASP A 28 7.08 29.23 4.89
N PRO A 29 8.02 29.24 3.93
CA PRO A 29 9.18 28.37 3.97
C PRO A 29 9.98 28.67 5.26
N PRO A 30 10.58 27.65 5.90
CA PRO A 30 11.49 27.86 7.02
C PRO A 30 12.59 28.87 6.65
N VAL A 31 13.02 29.69 7.62
CA VAL A 31 14.02 30.76 7.41
C VAL A 31 15.23 30.21 6.66
N ARG A 32 15.75 30.99 5.67
CA ARG A 32 16.93 30.64 4.85
C ARG A 32 17.99 29.93 5.68
N LEU A 33 18.15 28.65 5.37
CA LEU A 33 19.15 27.82 6.00
C LEU A 33 20.55 28.25 5.50
N PRO A 34 21.57 28.37 6.37
CA PRO A 34 22.94 28.56 5.92
C PRO A 34 23.37 27.39 5.00
N GLN A 35 24.34 27.63 4.10
CA GLN A 35 24.73 26.78 2.95
C GLN A 35 25.11 25.31 3.24
N HIS A 36 24.96 24.83 4.48
CA HIS A 36 25.19 23.44 4.88
C HIS A 36 24.13 23.05 5.93
N VAL A 37 23.02 22.44 5.50
CA VAL A 37 22.10 21.76 6.43
C VAL A 37 22.06 20.28 6.12
N GLN A 38 22.19 19.49 7.19
CA GLN A 38 22.20 18.02 7.20
C GLN A 38 20.83 17.40 6.90
N GLU A 39 19.72 18.14 7.05
CA GLU A 39 18.35 17.64 6.81
C GLU A 39 17.53 18.63 5.96
N PRO A 40 17.49 18.44 4.62
CA PRO A 40 16.78 19.34 3.71
C PRO A 40 15.25 19.24 3.85
N ILE A 41 14.72 18.13 4.37
CA ILE A 41 13.29 17.92 4.57
C ILE A 41 12.84 18.49 5.91
N GLN A 42 11.81 19.32 5.91
CA GLN A 42 11.27 19.98 7.11
C GLN A 42 9.75 19.85 7.19
N ILE A 43 9.22 19.48 8.36
CA ILE A 43 7.78 19.36 8.59
C ILE A 43 7.29 20.54 9.42
N LYS A 44 6.21 21.19 8.98
CA LYS A 44 5.59 22.31 9.67
C LYS A 44 4.13 22.03 9.96
N THR A 45 3.76 22.12 11.23
CA THR A 45 2.38 21.99 11.69
C THR A 45 1.84 23.34 12.15
N SER A 46 0.64 23.70 11.70
CA SER A 46 -0.07 24.91 12.14
C SER A 46 -1.48 24.56 12.59
N THR A 47 -1.77 24.79 13.86
CA THR A 47 -3.12 24.60 14.40
C THR A 47 -4.09 25.61 13.78
N LEU A 48 -5.20 25.10 13.25
CA LEU A 48 -6.30 25.89 12.68
C LEU A 48 -7.43 26.05 13.70
N ILE A 49 -7.74 24.98 14.43
CA ILE A 49 -8.80 24.91 15.43
C ILE A 49 -8.32 24.03 16.58
N ASN A 50 -8.56 24.47 17.81
CA ASN A 50 -8.41 23.63 19.01
C ASN A 50 -9.43 24.13 20.05
N ASP A 51 -10.58 23.49 20.14
CA ASP A 51 -11.69 23.94 21.00
C ASP A 51 -12.24 22.86 21.95
N GLY A 52 -11.52 21.74 22.08
CA GLY A 52 -11.91 20.58 22.90
C GLY A 52 -12.94 19.66 22.25
N ASN A 53 -13.66 20.11 21.21
CA ASN A 53 -14.52 19.27 20.37
C ASN A 53 -13.79 18.80 19.10
N LEU A 54 -12.93 19.66 18.55
CA LEU A 54 -12.09 19.38 17.39
C LEU A 54 -10.69 19.96 17.60
N HIS A 55 -9.67 19.16 17.28
CA HIS A 55 -8.33 19.65 16.99
C HIS A 55 -8.08 19.50 15.48
N ALA A 56 -7.96 20.63 14.77
CA ALA A 56 -7.64 20.64 13.34
C ALA A 56 -6.33 21.37 13.10
N SER A 57 -5.45 20.76 12.31
CA SER A 57 -4.12 21.28 12.00
C SER A 57 -3.80 21.14 10.51
N ARG A 58 -2.93 22.02 10.02
CA ARG A 58 -2.32 21.94 8.69
C ARG A 58 -0.89 21.41 8.85
N VAL A 59 -0.56 20.30 8.20
CA VAL A 59 0.78 19.70 8.20
C VAL A 59 1.37 19.79 6.79
N VAL A 60 2.49 20.49 6.64
CA VAL A 60 3.17 20.68 5.36
C VAL A 60 4.60 20.17 5.45
N THR A 61 4.99 19.32 4.51
CA THR A 61 6.38 18.86 4.36
C THR A 61 7.06 19.65 3.26
N TRP A 62 8.21 20.23 3.57
CA TRP A 62 9.03 21.04 2.68
C TRP A 62 10.32 20.32 2.31
N ASP A 63 10.73 20.42 1.06
CA ASP A 63 12.12 20.21 0.64
C ASP A 63 12.83 21.55 0.49
N LEU A 64 13.91 21.72 1.25
CA LEU A 64 14.77 22.90 1.26
C LEU A 64 16.17 22.61 0.70
N GLY A 65 16.35 21.48 0.03
CA GLY A 65 17.62 21.07 -0.59
C GLY A 65 18.13 22.08 -1.62
N HIS A 66 17.24 22.89 -2.19
CA HIS A 66 17.57 24.01 -3.04
C HIS A 66 17.22 25.35 -2.36
N PRO A 67 18.21 26.15 -1.91
CA PRO A 67 18.00 27.36 -1.12
C PRO A 67 17.11 28.44 -1.78
N ASP A 68 16.99 28.42 -3.10
CA ASP A 68 16.21 29.37 -3.90
C ASP A 68 14.91 28.74 -4.47
N GLN A 69 14.64 27.46 -4.19
CA GLN A 69 13.51 26.68 -4.71
C GLN A 69 12.97 25.72 -3.65
N ALA A 70 12.44 26.28 -2.55
CA ALA A 70 11.73 25.47 -1.56
C ALA A 70 10.48 24.85 -2.21
N GLU A 71 10.34 23.53 -2.13
CA GLU A 71 9.23 22.78 -2.69
C GLU A 71 8.35 22.19 -1.59
N ILE A 72 7.03 22.14 -1.80
CA ILE A 72 6.12 21.45 -0.89
C ILE A 72 5.97 20.02 -1.38
N LEU A 73 6.41 19.06 -0.57
CA LEU A 73 6.27 17.64 -0.87
C LEU A 73 4.90 17.10 -0.46
N ASN A 74 4.35 17.59 0.66
CA ASN A 74 3.04 17.15 1.17
C ASN A 74 2.25 18.31 1.79
N ASP A 75 0.93 18.26 1.64
CA ASP A 75 -0.03 19.17 2.27
C ASP A 75 -1.20 18.37 2.87
N THR A 76 -1.30 18.35 4.19
CA THR A 76 -2.32 17.58 4.93
C THR A 76 -3.19 18.48 5.79
N LEU A 77 -4.51 18.37 5.63
CA LEU A 77 -5.49 18.82 6.61
C LEU A 77 -5.76 17.69 7.59
N LEU A 78 -5.22 17.80 8.80
CA LEU A 78 -5.41 16.85 9.90
C LEU A 78 -6.59 17.25 10.77
N ILE A 79 -7.49 16.31 11.02
CA ILE A 79 -8.67 16.41 11.88
C ILE A 79 -8.52 15.34 12.96
N GLU A 80 -8.51 15.74 14.22
CA GLU A 80 -8.40 14.86 15.37
C GLU A 80 -9.58 15.09 16.33
N THR A 81 -10.19 13.99 16.77
CA THR A 81 -11.19 13.98 17.85
C THR A 81 -10.67 13.18 19.06
N GLY A 82 -11.51 12.91 20.06
CA GLY A 82 -11.06 12.43 21.37
C GLY A 82 -11.45 10.98 21.64
N ASN A 83 -11.17 10.47 22.85
CA ASN A 83 -11.49 9.09 23.23
C ASN A 83 -12.98 8.86 23.59
N HIS A 84 -13.89 9.55 22.93
CA HIS A 84 -15.33 9.42 23.14
C HIS A 84 -16.01 9.13 21.81
N PRO A 85 -17.19 8.47 21.79
CA PRO A 85 -17.94 8.29 20.56
C PRO A 85 -18.20 9.62 19.84
N ASP A 86 -17.57 9.77 18.68
CA ASP A 86 -17.57 10.98 17.88
C ASP A 86 -18.39 10.81 16.60
N ILE A 87 -19.12 11.87 16.22
CA ILE A 87 -19.86 11.92 14.96
C ILE A 87 -19.21 12.96 14.06
N VAL A 88 -18.51 12.49 13.03
CA VAL A 88 -17.81 13.31 12.03
C VAL A 88 -18.54 13.25 10.69
N HIS A 89 -18.94 14.40 10.15
CA HIS A 89 -19.47 14.51 8.78
C HIS A 89 -18.68 15.54 7.97
N ILE A 90 -18.10 15.10 6.86
CA ILE A 90 -17.41 15.94 5.89
C ILE A 90 -18.27 16.10 4.63
N SER A 91 -18.54 17.34 4.24
CA SER A 91 -19.27 17.67 3.01
C SER A 91 -18.61 18.81 2.25
N LYS A 92 -18.71 18.81 0.93
CA LYS A 92 -18.17 19.89 0.09
C LYS A 92 -19.16 21.06 -0.01
N HIS A 93 -18.64 22.28 0.01
CA HIS A 93 -19.42 23.49 -0.26
C HIS A 93 -19.08 24.07 -1.63
N HIS A 94 -20.02 24.85 -2.19
CA HIS A 94 -19.87 25.45 -3.52
C HIS A 94 -18.69 26.43 -3.63
N SER A 95 -18.19 26.95 -2.50
CA SER A 95 -16.99 27.79 -2.43
C SER A 95 -15.67 27.02 -2.56
N GLY A 96 -15.72 25.69 -2.59
CA GLY A 96 -14.53 24.83 -2.57
C GLY A 96 -14.02 24.50 -1.16
N GLN A 97 -14.61 25.08 -0.11
CA GLN A 97 -14.33 24.72 1.29
C GLN A 97 -15.01 23.40 1.67
N LEU A 98 -14.46 22.74 2.70
CA LEU A 98 -15.10 21.64 3.40
C LEU A 98 -15.90 22.18 4.57
N ARG A 99 -17.13 21.68 4.71
CA ARG A 99 -17.85 21.71 6.00
C ARG A 99 -17.46 20.47 6.77
N VAL A 100 -16.82 20.67 7.91
CA VAL A 100 -16.47 19.63 8.87
C VAL A 100 -17.45 19.75 10.03
N SER A 101 -18.31 18.75 10.24
CA SER A 101 -19.21 18.70 11.38
C SER A 101 -18.70 17.66 12.38
N VAL A 102 -18.42 18.05 13.61
CA VAL A 102 -18.03 17.14 14.71
C VAL A 102 -19.00 17.34 15.86
N ASN A 103 -19.69 16.26 16.27
CA ASN A 103 -20.63 16.24 17.39
C ASN A 103 -21.70 17.35 17.32
N GLY A 104 -22.20 17.61 16.11
CA GLY A 104 -23.23 18.62 15.83
C GLY A 104 -22.71 20.05 15.64
N ARG A 105 -21.41 20.31 15.86
CA ARG A 105 -20.79 21.62 15.61
C ARG A 105 -20.08 21.64 14.26
N SER A 106 -20.35 22.67 13.46
CA SER A 106 -19.78 22.82 12.11
C SER A 106 -18.60 23.80 12.06
N TYR A 107 -17.62 23.45 11.24
CA TYR A 107 -16.40 24.20 10.97
C TYR A 107 -16.20 24.30 9.46
N TRP A 108 -15.62 25.40 9.01
CA TRP A 108 -15.35 25.66 7.60
C TRP A 108 -13.85 25.69 7.38
N LEU A 109 -13.32 24.66 6.72
CA LEU A 109 -11.88 24.48 6.50
C LEU A 109 -11.60 24.40 5.00
N LYS A 110 -10.50 25.02 4.56
CA LYS A 110 -10.04 24.86 3.20
C LYS A 110 -9.26 23.55 3.07
N PRO A 111 -9.40 22.79 1.97
CA PRO A 111 -8.55 21.62 1.71
C PRO A 111 -7.07 21.97 1.63
N SER A 112 -6.70 23.11 1.05
CA SER A 112 -5.35 23.67 0.96
C SER A 112 -5.41 25.20 0.96
N ASP A 113 -4.33 25.87 1.35
CA ASP A 113 -4.17 27.32 1.18
C ASP A 113 -3.20 27.70 0.04
N THR A 114 -2.59 26.72 -0.65
CA THR A 114 -1.78 26.94 -1.86
C THR A 114 -2.50 26.42 -3.11
N GLN A 115 -2.24 27.05 -4.25
CA GLN A 115 -2.69 26.56 -5.57
C GLN A 115 -1.57 25.85 -6.33
N ASP A 116 -0.32 26.02 -5.90
CA ASP A 116 0.89 25.56 -6.59
C ASP A 116 1.55 24.35 -5.89
N GLY A 117 0.91 23.82 -4.84
CA GLY A 117 1.39 22.66 -4.09
C GLY A 117 0.79 21.32 -4.55
N PRO A 118 1.23 20.20 -3.95
CA PRO A 118 0.67 18.89 -4.22
C PRO A 118 -0.82 18.84 -3.84
N PRO A 119 -1.61 17.91 -4.43
CA PRO A 119 -3.01 17.72 -4.02
C PRO A 119 -3.11 17.45 -2.51
N PRO A 120 -4.02 18.13 -1.79
CA PRO A 120 -4.07 18.00 -0.34
C PRO A 120 -4.68 16.67 0.11
N LEU A 121 -4.12 16.11 1.18
CA LEU A 121 -4.65 14.97 1.92
C LEU A 121 -5.58 15.45 3.05
N LEU A 122 -6.75 14.82 3.18
CA LEU A 122 -7.59 14.93 4.36
C LEU A 122 -7.30 13.75 5.29
N HIS A 123 -6.69 14.00 6.45
CA HIS A 123 -6.40 12.97 7.44
C HIS A 123 -7.33 13.13 8.64
N ILE A 124 -8.09 12.09 8.98
CA ILE A 124 -9.00 12.05 10.12
C ILE A 124 -8.49 10.99 11.10
N LYS A 125 -8.38 11.36 12.38
CA LYS A 125 -8.08 10.43 13.48
C LYS A 125 -9.14 10.58 14.56
N THR A 126 -9.86 9.52 14.90
CA THR A 126 -10.91 9.61 15.95
C THR A 126 -10.50 9.03 17.30
N GLN A 127 -9.32 8.39 17.38
CA GLN A 127 -8.72 7.85 18.61
C GLN A 127 -9.49 6.70 19.23
N GLY A 128 -10.59 6.94 19.96
CA GLY A 128 -11.32 5.84 20.54
C GLY A 128 -12.73 6.18 20.97
N GLY A 129 -13.53 5.15 21.26
CA GLY A 129 -14.97 5.25 21.29
C GLY A 129 -15.59 4.73 20.00
N ASN A 130 -16.90 4.50 19.99
CA ASN A 130 -17.58 3.98 18.79
C ASN A 130 -17.97 5.14 17.88
N ASP A 131 -17.15 5.39 16.89
CA ASP A 131 -17.18 6.57 16.05
C ASP A 131 -18.04 6.38 14.81
N ARG A 132 -18.54 7.51 14.28
CA ARG A 132 -19.23 7.57 13.00
C ARG A 132 -18.60 8.64 12.13
N VAL A 133 -17.80 8.21 11.16
CA VAL A 133 -17.18 9.08 10.18
C VAL A 133 -17.90 8.92 8.85
N ARG A 134 -18.49 10.01 8.33
CA ARG A 134 -19.13 10.02 7.01
C ARG A 134 -18.55 11.13 6.15
N ILE A 135 -18.12 10.78 4.95
CA ILE A 135 -17.61 11.72 3.97
C ILE A 135 -18.52 11.64 2.74
N ASP A 136 -19.06 12.78 2.30
CA ASP A 136 -19.96 12.80 1.15
C ASP A 136 -19.24 12.35 -0.12
N SER A 137 -19.95 11.66 -1.01
CA SER A 137 -19.39 11.07 -2.23
C SER A 137 -18.84 12.10 -3.23
N ASP A 138 -19.26 13.37 -3.12
CA ASP A 138 -18.76 14.47 -3.94
C ASP A 138 -17.46 15.11 -3.39
N VAL A 139 -17.02 14.69 -2.20
CA VAL A 139 -15.67 14.96 -1.69
C VAL A 139 -14.70 14.02 -2.39
N ARG A 140 -13.93 14.57 -3.33
CA ARG A 140 -12.97 13.84 -4.18
C ARG A 140 -11.51 13.97 -3.73
N LEU A 141 -11.29 14.53 -2.54
CA LEU A 141 -9.94 14.64 -1.96
C LEU A 141 -9.39 13.24 -1.66
N ALA A 142 -8.07 13.11 -1.65
CA ALA A 142 -7.44 11.97 -1.01
C ALA A 142 -7.79 12.00 0.50
N VAL A 143 -8.14 10.85 1.06
CA VAL A 143 -8.53 10.74 2.47
C VAL A 143 -7.77 9.61 3.15
N LYS A 144 -7.28 9.86 4.36
CA LYS A 144 -6.87 8.84 5.32
C LYS A 144 -7.75 8.92 6.56
N VAL A 145 -8.31 7.81 7.02
CA VAL A 145 -9.06 7.71 8.28
C VAL A 145 -8.43 6.63 9.16
N GLU A 146 -8.06 7.00 10.38
CA GLU A 146 -7.67 6.10 11.46
C GLU A 146 -8.77 6.19 12.53
N ALA A 147 -9.64 5.19 12.63
CA ALA A 147 -10.80 5.25 13.51
C ALA A 147 -10.40 4.94 14.97
N GLY A 148 -9.59 3.91 15.18
CA GLY A 148 -8.89 3.66 16.45
C GLY A 148 -9.59 2.60 17.30
N ASP A 149 -9.70 2.81 18.61
CA ASP A 149 -10.31 1.83 19.51
C ASP A 149 -11.84 1.98 19.53
N GLY A 150 -12.62 1.03 19.05
CA GLY A 150 -14.08 1.16 19.03
C GLY A 150 -14.79 0.15 18.16
N HIS A 151 -16.11 0.31 18.05
CA HIS A 151 -16.89 -0.30 16.97
C HIS A 151 -17.31 0.82 16.04
N ASP A 152 -16.48 1.07 15.04
CA ASP A 152 -16.53 2.28 14.23
C ASP A 152 -17.31 2.06 12.95
N HIS A 153 -17.95 3.13 12.48
CA HIS A 153 -18.63 3.14 11.20
C HIS A 153 -18.03 4.24 10.33
N VAL A 154 -17.26 3.84 9.32
CA VAL A 154 -16.58 4.77 8.42
C VAL A 154 -17.12 4.62 7.00
N GLN A 155 -17.60 5.72 6.44
CA GLN A 155 -17.97 5.83 5.03
C GLN A 155 -17.10 6.89 4.35
N ALA A 156 -16.33 6.45 3.36
CA ALA A 156 -15.43 7.29 2.58
C ALA A 156 -16.15 8.11 1.49
N GLY A 157 -15.46 9.17 1.04
CA GLY A 157 -15.83 9.98 -0.11
C GLY A 157 -15.34 9.36 -1.43
N GLY A 158 -15.56 10.04 -2.55
CA GLY A 158 -15.25 9.51 -3.88
C GLY A 158 -13.80 9.68 -4.35
N GLY A 159 -12.87 10.10 -3.49
CA GLY A 159 -11.45 10.24 -3.81
C GLY A 159 -10.62 9.00 -3.46
N ALA A 160 -9.31 9.08 -3.66
CA ALA A 160 -8.39 8.04 -3.18
C ALA A 160 -8.50 7.91 -1.66
N THR A 161 -8.63 6.69 -1.12
CA THR A 161 -8.96 6.50 0.29
C THR A 161 -8.09 5.45 0.97
N TRP A 162 -7.65 5.71 2.20
CA TRP A 162 -7.08 4.74 3.12
C TRP A 162 -7.91 4.71 4.41
N LEU A 163 -8.50 3.56 4.74
CA LEU A 163 -9.26 3.35 5.96
C LEU A 163 -8.55 2.33 6.86
N PHE A 164 -8.47 2.65 8.15
CA PHE A 164 -8.00 1.74 9.19
C PHE A 164 -9.07 1.72 10.28
N GLY A 165 -9.64 0.55 10.55
CA GLY A 165 -10.63 0.34 11.59
C GLY A 165 -9.99 0.52 12.96
N GLY A 166 -9.08 -0.39 13.29
CA GLY A 166 -8.32 -0.33 14.54
C GLY A 166 -8.71 -1.49 15.43
N ALA A 167 -9.07 -1.23 16.69
CA ALA A 167 -9.44 -2.29 17.61
C ALA A 167 -10.95 -2.33 17.82
N GLY A 168 -11.57 -3.47 17.56
CA GLY A 168 -12.99 -3.76 17.69
C GLY A 168 -13.65 -4.01 16.33
N ASN A 169 -14.92 -4.42 16.37
CA ASN A 169 -15.67 -4.81 15.18
C ASN A 169 -16.17 -3.58 14.41
N ASP A 170 -15.50 -3.28 13.30
CA ASP A 170 -15.70 -2.08 12.51
C ASP A 170 -16.54 -2.33 11.25
N THR A 171 -17.13 -1.25 10.75
CA THR A 171 -17.80 -1.23 9.45
C THR A 171 -17.15 -0.17 8.56
N LEU A 172 -16.38 -0.62 7.60
CA LEU A 172 -15.62 0.23 6.69
C LEU A 172 -16.23 0.19 5.29
N ARG A 173 -16.57 1.35 4.74
CA ARG A 173 -17.15 1.48 3.41
C ARG A 173 -16.33 2.43 2.55
N LEU A 174 -15.65 1.87 1.57
CA LEU A 174 -15.05 2.56 0.45
C LEU A 174 -16.13 2.98 -0.58
N ALA A 175 -15.75 3.80 -1.56
CA ALA A 175 -16.68 4.42 -2.50
C ALA A 175 -16.36 4.09 -3.98
N ASP A 176 -16.31 5.10 -4.86
CA ASP A 176 -16.08 4.94 -6.29
C ASP A 176 -14.65 5.28 -6.74
N GLY A 177 -13.85 5.92 -5.88
CA GLY A 177 -12.41 6.13 -6.11
C GLY A 177 -11.58 4.87 -5.85
N THR A 178 -10.26 4.93 -6.04
CA THR A 178 -9.36 3.83 -5.61
C THR A 178 -9.25 3.83 -4.09
N GLY A 179 -9.17 2.66 -3.45
CA GLY A 179 -9.07 2.63 -1.99
C GLY A 179 -8.32 1.45 -1.41
N TYR A 180 -7.84 1.68 -0.20
CA TYR A 180 -7.19 0.75 0.70
C TYR A 180 -8.00 0.69 1.99
N ALA A 181 -8.28 -0.50 2.51
CA ALA A 181 -8.88 -0.66 3.83
C ALA A 181 -8.26 -1.83 4.61
N GLU A 182 -8.08 -1.61 5.90
CA GLU A 182 -7.75 -2.62 6.89
C GLU A 182 -8.80 -2.60 8.01
N GLY A 183 -9.38 -3.76 8.31
CA GLY A 183 -10.23 -3.95 9.48
C GLY A 183 -9.42 -3.81 10.78
N ASN A 184 -8.30 -4.53 10.83
CA ASN A 184 -7.35 -4.62 11.94
C ASN A 184 -7.82 -5.67 12.97
N ASP A 185 -7.99 -5.33 14.24
CA ASP A 185 -8.36 -6.33 15.25
C ASP A 185 -9.88 -6.32 15.45
N GLY A 186 -10.61 -7.39 15.16
CA GLY A 186 -12.05 -7.43 15.34
C GLY A 186 -12.76 -8.27 14.27
N ASP A 187 -14.03 -8.58 14.48
CA ASP A 187 -14.85 -9.16 13.42
C ASP A 187 -15.43 -8.04 12.54
N ASP A 188 -14.75 -7.71 11.44
CA ASP A 188 -15.00 -6.52 10.64
C ASP A 188 -15.91 -6.74 9.43
N LEU A 189 -16.53 -5.66 8.98
CA LEU A 189 -17.30 -5.59 7.74
C LEU A 189 -16.70 -4.53 6.82
N ILE A 190 -16.08 -4.97 5.72
CA ILE A 190 -15.47 -4.08 4.74
C ILE A 190 -16.20 -4.19 3.40
N THR A 191 -16.62 -3.05 2.85
CA THR A 191 -17.27 -2.97 1.53
C THR A 191 -16.54 -2.01 0.61
N GLY A 192 -16.06 -2.52 -0.54
CA GLY A 192 -15.31 -1.76 -1.53
C GLY A 192 -16.14 -0.68 -2.23
N GLY A 193 -17.35 -0.99 -2.68
CA GLY A 193 -18.12 -0.07 -3.52
C GLY A 193 -17.82 -0.28 -5.01
N THR A 194 -17.75 0.80 -5.80
CA THR A 194 -17.65 0.71 -7.28
C THR A 194 -16.24 0.85 -7.83
N GLY A 195 -15.28 1.32 -7.03
CA GLY A 195 -13.89 1.54 -7.43
C GLY A 195 -13.00 0.30 -7.29
N SER A 196 -11.77 0.37 -7.78
CA SER A 196 -10.78 -0.71 -7.58
C SER A 196 -10.16 -0.59 -6.19
N HIS A 197 -10.18 -1.66 -5.40
CA HIS A 197 -9.84 -1.61 -3.97
C HIS A 197 -8.97 -2.77 -3.50
N VAL A 198 -8.12 -2.49 -2.52
CA VAL A 198 -7.36 -3.47 -1.74
C VAL A 198 -7.93 -3.48 -0.33
N MET A 199 -8.35 -4.65 0.16
CA MET A 199 -9.01 -4.79 1.45
C MET A 199 -8.44 -5.98 2.22
N TYR A 200 -8.08 -5.73 3.47
CA TYR A 200 -7.58 -6.73 4.42
C TYR A 200 -8.49 -6.77 5.65
N GLY A 201 -8.99 -7.94 6.02
CA GLY A 201 -9.71 -8.14 7.29
C GLY A 201 -8.74 -8.02 8.47
N ASN A 202 -7.68 -8.82 8.42
CA ASN A 202 -6.65 -9.00 9.43
C ASN A 202 -7.11 -9.95 10.54
N ASN A 203 -7.19 -9.53 11.80
CA ASN A 203 -7.45 -10.46 12.90
C ASN A 203 -8.94 -10.48 13.22
N GLY A 204 -9.62 -11.61 13.02
CA GLY A 204 -11.02 -11.80 13.39
C GLY A 204 -11.80 -12.53 12.30
N ASN A 205 -13.10 -12.74 12.50
CA ASN A 205 -13.95 -13.39 11.51
C ASN A 205 -14.64 -12.34 10.64
N ASP A 206 -13.97 -12.00 9.55
CA ASP A 206 -14.25 -10.83 8.74
C ASP A 206 -15.24 -11.10 7.61
N ARG A 207 -15.85 -10.02 7.13
CA ARG A 207 -16.71 -10.02 5.94
C ARG A 207 -16.27 -8.96 4.97
N LEU A 208 -15.70 -9.39 3.84
CA LEU A 208 -15.20 -8.50 2.82
C LEU A 208 -16.03 -8.62 1.54
N TYR A 209 -16.46 -7.48 1.01
CA TYR A 209 -17.21 -7.39 -0.24
C TYR A 209 -16.49 -6.47 -1.22
N ALA A 210 -15.97 -7.01 -2.31
CA ALA A 210 -15.37 -6.19 -3.38
C ALA A 210 -16.37 -5.15 -3.91
N GLY A 211 -17.65 -5.52 -4.03
CA GLY A 211 -18.74 -4.64 -4.46
C GLY A 211 -18.95 -4.58 -5.97
N ALA A 212 -19.96 -3.82 -6.40
CA ALA A 212 -20.31 -3.66 -7.82
C ALA A 212 -19.24 -2.89 -8.61
N GLY A 213 -19.38 -2.72 -9.92
CA GLY A 213 -18.51 -1.85 -10.71
C GLY A 213 -18.43 -2.21 -12.18
N THR A 214 -17.44 -1.66 -12.88
CA THR A 214 -17.21 -1.95 -14.30
C THR A 214 -16.50 -3.30 -14.47
N CYS A 215 -16.53 -3.86 -15.67
CA CYS A 215 -15.79 -5.08 -15.99
C CYS A 215 -14.26 -4.91 -15.94
N GLY A 216 -13.76 -3.67 -15.93
CA GLY A 216 -12.33 -3.35 -15.78
C GLY A 216 -11.89 -3.15 -14.33
N LYS A 217 -12.81 -3.23 -13.37
CA LYS A 217 -12.52 -3.13 -11.93
C LYS A 217 -11.55 -4.23 -11.51
N GLN A 218 -10.61 -3.86 -10.64
CA GLN A 218 -9.68 -4.81 -10.02
C GLN A 218 -9.74 -4.68 -8.51
N SER A 219 -9.96 -5.79 -7.83
CA SER A 219 -9.99 -5.84 -6.37
C SER A 219 -9.07 -6.91 -5.82
N TYR A 220 -8.55 -6.67 -4.63
CA TYR A 220 -7.80 -7.64 -3.83
C TYR A 220 -8.46 -7.73 -2.45
N LEU A 221 -8.77 -8.94 -2.01
CA LEU A 221 -9.36 -9.25 -0.71
C LEU A 221 -8.47 -10.26 0.00
N ASP A 222 -8.21 -10.04 1.28
CA ASP A 222 -7.47 -10.97 2.15
C ASP A 222 -8.17 -11.01 3.50
N GLY A 223 -8.55 -12.21 3.95
CA GLY A 223 -9.28 -12.41 5.20
C GLY A 223 -8.35 -12.18 6.38
N GLY A 224 -7.20 -12.84 6.39
CA GLY A 224 -6.21 -12.76 7.46
C GLY A 224 -6.35 -13.95 8.41
N GLN A 225 -6.47 -13.70 9.70
CA GLN A 225 -6.70 -14.74 10.71
C GLN A 225 -8.17 -14.81 11.10
N GLY A 226 -8.80 -15.97 10.96
CA GLY A 226 -10.16 -16.20 11.41
C GLY A 226 -10.95 -16.98 10.38
N ASN A 227 -12.25 -17.20 10.62
CA ASN A 227 -13.09 -17.85 9.63
C ASN A 227 -13.83 -16.78 8.83
N ASP A 228 -13.29 -16.44 7.67
CA ASP A 228 -13.66 -15.25 6.94
C ASP A 228 -14.65 -15.53 5.81
N HIS A 229 -15.49 -14.54 5.51
CA HIS A 229 -16.39 -14.59 4.36
C HIS A 229 -16.05 -13.51 3.34
N LEU A 230 -15.47 -13.92 2.21
CA LEU A 230 -14.98 -13.02 1.17
C LEU A 230 -15.83 -13.15 -0.11
N TYR A 231 -16.33 -12.03 -0.60
CA TYR A 231 -17.21 -11.96 -1.76
C TYR A 231 -16.58 -11.10 -2.86
N ALA A 232 -16.26 -11.75 -3.98
CA ALA A 232 -15.86 -11.09 -5.20
C ALA A 232 -16.97 -10.19 -5.76
N GLY A 233 -16.58 -9.28 -6.64
CA GLY A 233 -17.46 -8.31 -7.26
C GLY A 233 -17.33 -8.33 -8.79
N ASN A 234 -17.79 -7.24 -9.41
CA ASN A 234 -17.59 -7.07 -10.84
C ASN A 234 -16.11 -6.95 -11.22
N GLY A 235 -15.76 -7.34 -12.44
CA GLY A 235 -14.40 -7.28 -12.95
C GLY A 235 -13.53 -8.45 -12.49
N HIS A 236 -12.28 -8.18 -12.12
CA HIS A 236 -11.35 -9.20 -11.63
C HIS A 236 -11.06 -9.00 -10.15
N THR A 237 -11.30 -10.05 -9.35
CA THR A 237 -10.96 -10.05 -7.92
C THR A 237 -9.91 -11.13 -7.62
N VAL A 238 -8.88 -10.77 -6.87
CA VAL A 238 -7.99 -11.75 -6.19
C VAL A 238 -8.49 -11.88 -4.76
N ILE A 239 -8.68 -13.12 -4.30
CA ILE A 239 -9.18 -13.45 -2.96
C ILE A 239 -8.18 -14.39 -2.30
N HIS A 240 -7.76 -14.06 -1.08
CA HIS A 240 -7.02 -14.92 -0.19
C HIS A 240 -7.83 -15.14 1.09
N GLY A 241 -8.11 -16.40 1.43
CA GLY A 241 -8.83 -16.73 2.67
C GLY A 241 -7.99 -16.39 3.90
N GLY A 242 -6.74 -16.84 3.91
CA GLY A 242 -5.83 -16.63 5.04
C GLY A 242 -5.78 -17.87 5.91
N ARG A 243 -6.00 -17.73 7.22
CA ARG A 243 -5.95 -18.81 8.19
C ARG A 243 -7.32 -19.00 8.82
N GLY A 244 -7.92 -20.17 8.62
CA GLY A 244 -9.18 -20.56 9.25
C GLY A 244 -10.06 -21.28 8.25
N ASP A 245 -11.27 -21.66 8.65
CA ASP A 245 -12.18 -22.35 7.73
C ASP A 245 -13.01 -21.31 6.95
N ASP A 246 -12.50 -20.88 5.79
CA ASP A 246 -13.02 -19.72 5.07
C ASP A 246 -14.15 -20.04 4.09
N VAL A 247 -14.93 -19.01 3.76
CA VAL A 247 -15.95 -19.04 2.70
C VAL A 247 -15.63 -18.00 1.64
N LEU A 248 -15.19 -18.47 0.47
CA LEU A 248 -14.76 -17.63 -0.64
C LEU A 248 -15.76 -17.71 -1.79
N VAL A 249 -16.32 -16.58 -2.20
CA VAL A 249 -17.40 -16.54 -3.20
C VAL A 249 -16.97 -15.70 -4.41
N GLY A 250 -16.93 -16.33 -5.58
CA GLY A 250 -16.66 -15.68 -6.87
C GLY A 250 -17.87 -14.94 -7.44
N HIS A 251 -17.62 -14.16 -8.49
CA HIS A 251 -18.68 -13.49 -9.26
C HIS A 251 -18.34 -13.42 -10.76
N ASP A 252 -17.41 -12.52 -11.15
CA ASP A 252 -16.92 -12.39 -12.53
C ASP A 252 -15.66 -13.25 -12.70
N ARG A 253 -14.50 -12.67 -13.03
CA ARG A 253 -13.22 -13.39 -12.99
C ARG A 253 -12.69 -13.33 -11.57
N THR A 254 -12.36 -14.48 -10.98
CA THR A 254 -11.81 -14.54 -9.63
C THR A 254 -10.60 -15.47 -9.57
N THR A 255 -9.57 -15.02 -8.87
CA THR A 255 -8.42 -15.83 -8.49
C THR A 255 -8.53 -16.09 -6.98
N PHE A 256 -8.52 -17.36 -6.59
CA PHE A 256 -8.64 -17.79 -5.20
C PHE A 256 -7.33 -18.40 -4.72
N TYR A 257 -6.86 -17.95 -3.56
CA TYR A 257 -5.89 -18.63 -2.72
C TYR A 257 -6.65 -19.03 -1.45
N THR A 258 -6.87 -20.33 -1.24
CA THR A 258 -7.74 -20.74 -0.13
C THR A 258 -7.09 -20.50 1.22
N GLY A 259 -5.79 -20.76 1.33
CA GLY A 259 -5.03 -20.57 2.56
C GLY A 259 -4.97 -21.83 3.41
N LEU A 260 -4.88 -21.65 4.73
CA LEU A 260 -4.89 -22.72 5.71
C LEU A 260 -6.29 -22.90 6.29
N GLY A 261 -6.64 -24.14 6.62
CA GLY A 261 -7.96 -24.49 7.16
C GLY A 261 -8.72 -25.40 6.20
N ASN A 262 -10.02 -25.57 6.38
CA ASN A 262 -10.89 -26.36 5.50
C ASN A 262 -11.87 -25.45 4.78
N ASP A 263 -11.44 -24.97 3.61
CA ASP A 263 -12.13 -23.86 2.97
C ASP A 263 -13.28 -24.30 2.08
N ARG A 264 -14.22 -23.38 1.86
CA ARG A 264 -15.34 -23.55 0.94
C ARG A 264 -15.28 -22.48 -0.14
N VAL A 265 -15.03 -22.90 -1.37
CA VAL A 265 -14.98 -22.02 -2.54
C VAL A 265 -16.25 -22.18 -3.36
N PHE A 266 -17.01 -21.10 -3.53
CA PHE A 266 -18.11 -21.00 -4.47
C PHE A 266 -17.64 -20.23 -5.71
N SER A 267 -17.10 -20.96 -6.69
CA SER A 267 -16.35 -20.35 -7.80
C SER A 267 -17.16 -19.40 -8.68
N ASN A 268 -18.49 -19.56 -8.75
CA ASN A 268 -19.49 -18.71 -9.43
C ASN A 268 -18.99 -17.80 -10.58
N GLY A 269 -19.54 -18.02 -11.79
CA GLY A 269 -19.22 -17.20 -12.97
C GLY A 269 -17.77 -17.39 -13.45
N GLY A 270 -17.40 -16.66 -14.53
CA GLY A 270 -16.02 -16.56 -15.01
C GLY A 270 -15.28 -17.85 -15.43
N GLU A 271 -14.02 -17.63 -15.81
CA GLU A 271 -12.96 -18.64 -15.85
C GLU A 271 -12.03 -18.29 -14.70
N ASN A 272 -12.12 -19.06 -13.61
CA ASN A 272 -11.44 -18.74 -12.36
C ASN A 272 -10.16 -19.55 -12.22
N LEU A 273 -9.23 -19.01 -11.44
CA LEU A 273 -8.03 -19.70 -10.99
C LEU A 273 -8.21 -20.01 -9.51
N ILE A 274 -8.03 -21.27 -9.11
CA ILE A 274 -8.25 -21.71 -7.73
C ILE A 274 -7.00 -22.45 -7.26
N TYR A 275 -6.21 -21.81 -6.41
CA TYR A 275 -5.08 -22.40 -5.69
C TYR A 275 -5.60 -22.88 -4.34
N GLY A 276 -5.92 -24.17 -4.27
CA GLY A 276 -6.62 -24.78 -3.13
C GLY A 276 -5.80 -25.87 -2.46
N LYS A 277 -5.92 -26.02 -1.14
CA LYS A 277 -5.30 -27.12 -0.41
C LYS A 277 -6.11 -28.40 -0.58
N ALA A 278 -5.45 -29.55 -0.44
CA ALA A 278 -6.15 -30.81 -0.21
C ALA A 278 -7.08 -30.71 1.02
N GLY A 279 -8.34 -31.09 0.85
CA GLY A 279 -9.37 -31.03 1.91
C GLY A 279 -10.38 -29.90 1.71
N ASP A 280 -10.06 -28.92 0.88
CA ASP A 280 -10.97 -27.80 0.61
C ASP A 280 -12.11 -28.26 -0.32
N THR A 281 -13.28 -27.65 -0.15
CA THR A 281 -14.46 -27.98 -0.93
C THR A 281 -14.73 -26.91 -1.97
N VAL A 282 -14.67 -27.28 -3.25
CA VAL A 282 -14.88 -26.36 -4.37
C VAL A 282 -16.21 -26.66 -5.10
N TYR A 283 -17.09 -25.66 -5.15
CA TYR A 283 -18.36 -25.69 -5.85
C TYR A 283 -18.30 -24.89 -7.16
N GLY A 284 -18.96 -25.38 -8.20
CA GLY A 284 -19.18 -24.62 -9.44
C GLY A 284 -17.97 -24.49 -10.38
N ALA A 285 -16.86 -25.20 -10.13
CA ALA A 285 -15.59 -25.05 -10.86
C ALA A 285 -15.55 -25.64 -12.29
N ARG A 286 -16.68 -25.87 -12.96
CA ARG A 286 -16.71 -26.53 -14.29
C ARG A 286 -15.91 -25.79 -15.38
N ARG A 287 -15.75 -24.47 -15.25
CA ARG A 287 -14.98 -23.61 -16.16
C ARG A 287 -13.71 -23.05 -15.52
N SER A 288 -13.38 -23.49 -14.31
CA SER A 288 -12.29 -22.97 -13.50
C SER A 288 -11.11 -23.94 -13.54
N THR A 289 -9.91 -23.39 -13.49
CA THR A 289 -8.69 -24.16 -13.28
C THR A 289 -8.47 -24.32 -11.79
N VAL A 290 -8.39 -25.56 -11.31
CA VAL A 290 -8.09 -25.88 -9.91
C VAL A 290 -6.68 -26.44 -9.84
N SER A 291 -5.81 -25.71 -9.15
CA SER A 291 -4.43 -26.08 -8.85
C SER A 291 -4.35 -26.46 -7.38
N GLN A 292 -4.00 -27.70 -7.10
CA GLN A 292 -3.79 -28.11 -5.72
C GLN A 292 -2.45 -27.56 -5.21
N VAL A 293 -2.47 -26.84 -4.09
CA VAL A 293 -1.29 -26.32 -3.41
C VAL A 293 -1.12 -27.03 -2.07
N THR A 294 0.11 -27.37 -1.71
CA THR A 294 0.42 -27.87 -0.38
C THR A 294 0.98 -26.71 0.43
N PRO A 295 0.34 -26.27 1.52
CA PRO A 295 0.86 -25.18 2.33
C PRO A 295 2.30 -25.43 2.77
N SER A 296 3.08 -24.35 2.81
CA SER A 296 4.51 -24.39 3.03
C SER A 296 4.89 -23.58 4.26
N THR A 297 6.01 -23.93 4.90
CA THR A 297 6.65 -23.07 5.92
C THR A 297 7.82 -22.26 5.34
N ALA A 298 7.92 -22.18 4.01
CA ALA A 298 9.01 -21.49 3.33
C ALA A 298 9.10 -20.01 3.75
N GLY A 299 10.32 -19.48 3.69
CA GLY A 299 10.66 -18.12 4.09
C GLY A 299 10.88 -17.96 5.58
N ALA A 300 10.61 -18.97 6.41
CA ALA A 300 10.78 -18.90 7.86
C ALA A 300 12.25 -18.77 8.31
N GLN A 301 13.21 -19.17 7.47
CA GLN A 301 14.64 -18.98 7.70
C GLN A 301 15.20 -17.82 6.86
N GLY A 302 14.60 -17.58 5.69
CA GLY A 302 15.04 -16.63 4.69
C GLY A 302 14.72 -15.18 4.99
N LEU A 303 13.67 -14.93 5.78
CA LEU A 303 13.14 -13.60 6.03
C LEU A 303 12.99 -13.31 7.52
N ALA A 304 13.36 -12.11 7.91
CA ALA A 304 13.06 -11.53 9.22
C ALA A 304 12.16 -10.30 9.03
N VAL A 305 11.34 -9.96 10.02
CA VAL A 305 10.43 -8.80 9.93
C VAL A 305 10.61 -7.90 11.16
N GLU A 306 10.91 -6.63 10.93
CA GLU A 306 11.14 -5.61 11.95
C GLU A 306 10.19 -4.42 11.72
N GLY A 307 9.47 -4.01 12.76
CA GLY A 307 8.51 -2.91 12.69
C GLY A 307 7.46 -3.00 13.80
N SER A 308 6.43 -2.17 13.71
CA SER A 308 5.25 -2.17 14.58
C SER A 308 4.50 -3.51 14.56
N ASP A 309 3.68 -3.76 15.58
CA ASP A 309 2.91 -5.01 15.68
C ASP A 309 1.93 -5.17 14.49
N ALA A 310 1.25 -4.08 14.13
CA ALA A 310 0.37 -4.03 12.96
C ALA A 310 1.15 -4.30 11.65
N PHE A 311 2.37 -3.77 11.53
CA PHE A 311 3.22 -4.07 10.37
C PHE A 311 3.63 -5.54 10.30
N ARG A 312 4.09 -6.11 11.42
CA ARG A 312 4.50 -7.52 11.45
C ARG A 312 3.32 -8.45 11.15
N GLN A 313 2.12 -8.13 11.64
CA GLN A 313 0.90 -8.86 11.31
C GLN A 313 0.58 -8.79 9.81
N ARG A 314 0.55 -7.59 9.22
CA ARG A 314 0.29 -7.43 7.78
C ARG A 314 1.28 -8.14 6.89
N VAL A 315 2.58 -8.06 7.21
CA VAL A 315 3.62 -8.80 6.48
C VAL A 315 3.44 -10.31 6.67
N ALA A 316 3.01 -10.78 7.85
CA ALA A 316 2.75 -12.20 8.07
C ALA A 316 1.63 -12.73 7.16
N ASP A 317 0.56 -11.97 6.97
CA ASP A 317 -0.54 -12.32 6.06
C ASP A 317 -0.08 -12.32 4.58
N ASP A 318 0.70 -11.32 4.16
CA ASP A 318 1.29 -11.26 2.82
C ASP A 318 2.17 -12.49 2.54
N LEU A 319 3.01 -12.87 3.51
CA LEU A 319 3.84 -14.07 3.42
C LEU A 319 3.01 -15.37 3.47
N GLU A 320 1.86 -15.37 4.14
CA GLU A 320 0.95 -16.52 4.16
C GLU A 320 0.32 -16.73 2.78
N LEU A 321 -0.07 -15.67 2.06
CA LEU A 321 -0.50 -15.81 0.67
C LEU A 321 0.61 -16.42 -0.18
N LEU A 322 1.84 -15.91 -0.06
CA LEU A 322 2.98 -16.46 -0.80
C LEU A 322 3.26 -17.93 -0.45
N ARG A 323 3.04 -18.36 0.79
CA ARG A 323 3.12 -19.78 1.19
C ARG A 323 2.00 -20.64 0.64
N ASN A 324 0.92 -20.05 0.12
CA ASN A 324 -0.19 -20.72 -0.56
C ASN A 324 -0.20 -20.44 -2.09
N SER A 325 0.87 -19.84 -2.61
CA SER A 325 1.11 -19.55 -4.02
C SER A 325 2.25 -20.44 -4.56
N PRO A 326 2.12 -21.13 -5.70
CA PRO A 326 3.22 -21.87 -6.31
C PRO A 326 4.48 -21.02 -6.55
N SER A 327 4.31 -19.82 -7.11
CA SER A 327 5.40 -18.88 -7.37
C SER A 327 5.98 -18.34 -6.06
N GLY A 328 5.10 -17.96 -5.13
CA GLY A 328 5.46 -17.53 -3.77
C GLY A 328 6.28 -18.55 -3.02
N GLN A 329 5.87 -19.82 -3.01
CA GLN A 329 6.61 -20.90 -2.34
C GLN A 329 8.02 -21.05 -2.91
N ALA A 330 8.17 -21.03 -4.23
CA ALA A 330 9.47 -21.14 -4.87
C ALA A 330 10.38 -19.94 -4.53
N MET A 331 9.84 -18.72 -4.56
CA MET A 331 10.55 -17.51 -4.11
C MET A 331 11.01 -17.64 -2.66
N LEU A 332 10.10 -18.00 -1.75
CA LEU A 332 10.38 -18.12 -0.32
C LEU A 332 11.38 -19.26 -0.02
N MET A 333 11.33 -20.38 -0.76
CA MET A 333 12.33 -21.45 -0.65
C MET A 333 13.71 -21.00 -1.12
N ALA A 334 13.77 -20.17 -2.18
CA ALA A 334 15.02 -19.56 -2.61
C ALA A 334 15.58 -18.60 -1.55
N MET A 335 14.72 -17.84 -0.86
CA MET A 335 15.14 -16.99 0.26
C MET A 335 15.68 -17.82 1.44
N ASP A 336 15.04 -18.93 1.79
CA ASP A 336 15.57 -19.85 2.81
C ASP A 336 16.94 -20.43 2.41
N ALA A 337 17.13 -20.78 1.13
CA ALA A 337 18.39 -21.29 0.61
C ALA A 337 19.48 -20.21 0.62
N ALA A 338 19.15 -18.99 0.22
CA ALA A 338 20.01 -17.83 0.26
C ALA A 338 20.49 -17.55 1.69
N ALA A 339 19.59 -17.57 2.68
CA ALA A 339 19.97 -17.32 4.07
C ALA A 339 20.95 -18.36 4.62
N ARG A 340 20.75 -19.64 4.28
CA ARG A 340 21.71 -20.70 4.65
C ARG A 340 23.07 -20.53 3.99
N LYS A 341 23.09 -20.09 2.73
CA LYS A 341 24.30 -19.88 1.94
C LYS A 341 25.08 -18.65 2.43
N ASN A 342 24.37 -17.54 2.71
CA ASN A 342 24.97 -16.22 2.92
C ASN A 342 25.07 -15.83 4.40
N GLY A 343 24.57 -16.66 5.32
CA GLY A 343 24.80 -16.51 6.76
C GLY A 343 23.74 -15.70 7.52
N GLY A 344 22.65 -15.30 6.87
CA GLY A 344 21.55 -14.56 7.51
C GLY A 344 20.35 -14.31 6.60
N PRO A 345 19.17 -14.01 7.18
CA PRO A 345 17.97 -13.67 6.43
C PRO A 345 18.07 -12.28 5.78
N VAL A 346 17.21 -12.03 4.81
CA VAL A 346 16.88 -10.66 4.37
C VAL A 346 15.84 -10.09 5.34
N THR A 347 16.10 -8.90 5.88
CA THR A 347 15.18 -8.27 6.83
C THR A 347 14.18 -7.37 6.11
N ILE A 348 12.88 -7.60 6.30
CA ILE A 348 11.80 -6.69 5.89
C ILE A 348 11.57 -5.69 7.03
N LYS A 349 11.76 -4.40 6.74
CA LYS A 349 11.67 -3.28 7.69
C LYS A 349 10.51 -2.36 7.34
N GLU A 350 9.77 -1.94 8.34
CA GLU A 350 8.65 -1.01 8.18
C GLU A 350 9.11 0.33 7.56
N GLU A 351 8.42 0.74 6.50
CA GLU A 351 8.55 2.04 5.86
C GLU A 351 7.19 2.76 5.87
N LEU A 352 7.20 4.02 6.28
CA LEU A 352 5.98 4.81 6.52
C LEU A 352 5.74 5.87 5.43
N HIS A 353 6.72 6.10 4.55
CA HIS A 353 6.60 7.05 3.44
C HIS A 353 5.83 6.44 2.26
N ILE A 354 4.89 7.20 1.69
CA ILE A 354 3.79 6.72 0.82
C ILE A 354 4.24 6.01 -0.48
N ASP A 355 5.51 6.10 -0.89
CA ASP A 355 6.01 5.53 -2.17
C ASP A 355 7.32 4.71 -2.07
N ASP A 356 7.80 4.34 -0.88
CA ASP A 356 9.22 3.96 -0.68
C ASP A 356 9.50 2.48 -0.36
N SER A 357 8.80 1.53 -1.00
CA SER A 357 9.28 0.13 -0.89
C SER A 357 10.56 -0.03 -1.71
N GLN A 358 11.62 -0.54 -1.09
CA GLN A 358 12.93 -0.62 -1.72
C GLN A 358 13.80 -1.72 -1.09
N TYR A 359 14.42 -2.53 -1.94
CA TYR A 359 15.51 -3.42 -1.59
C TYR A 359 16.84 -2.66 -1.47
N VAL A 360 17.57 -2.92 -0.39
CA VAL A 360 18.91 -2.38 -0.15
C VAL A 360 19.92 -3.51 -0.11
N PHE A 361 20.81 -3.53 -1.10
CA PHE A 361 21.93 -4.47 -1.15
C PHE A 361 22.94 -4.14 -0.03
N ASP A 362 23.45 -5.17 0.63
CA ASP A 362 24.51 -5.04 1.62
C ASP A 362 25.33 -6.33 1.73
N SER A 363 26.64 -6.20 1.62
CA SER A 363 27.62 -7.30 1.67
C SER A 363 28.83 -6.91 2.54
N GLU A 364 29.58 -7.90 3.03
CA GLU A 364 30.80 -7.63 3.80
C GLU A 364 31.84 -6.90 2.96
N GLU A 365 31.98 -7.29 1.69
CA GLU A 365 32.89 -6.68 0.73
C GLU A 365 32.54 -5.21 0.48
N LEU A 366 31.26 -4.91 0.26
CA LEU A 366 30.81 -3.54 -0.02
C LEU A 366 31.06 -2.61 1.17
N ARG A 367 30.75 -3.06 2.39
CA ARG A 367 31.02 -2.28 3.61
C ARG A 367 32.49 -1.98 3.80
N ALA A 368 33.38 -2.91 3.44
CA ALA A 368 34.82 -2.69 3.50
C ALA A 368 35.28 -1.66 2.45
N TRP A 369 34.67 -1.66 1.26
CA TRP A 369 35.02 -0.74 0.18
C TRP A 369 34.52 0.69 0.41
N MET A 370 33.26 0.85 0.80
CA MET A 370 32.62 2.17 0.98
C MET A 370 33.34 3.08 1.99
N GLN A 371 34.19 2.51 2.86
CA GLN A 371 35.07 3.28 3.76
C GLN A 371 36.13 4.10 3.00
N HIS A 372 36.38 3.79 1.73
CA HIS A 372 37.51 4.31 0.95
C HIS A 372 37.09 5.06 -0.32
N SER A 373 36.00 4.68 -0.98
CA SER A 373 35.56 5.28 -2.25
C SER A 373 34.07 5.00 -2.56
N PRO A 374 33.40 5.87 -3.33
CA PRO A 374 32.08 5.56 -3.88
C PRO A 374 32.16 4.39 -4.87
N VAL A 375 31.03 3.71 -5.07
CA VAL A 375 30.91 2.57 -6.00
C VAL A 375 29.89 2.90 -7.09
N ASP A 376 30.17 2.43 -8.30
CA ASP A 376 29.20 2.37 -9.39
C ASP A 376 28.22 1.22 -9.12
N THR A 377 26.94 1.41 -9.44
CA THR A 377 25.90 0.39 -9.27
C THR A 377 26.11 -0.85 -10.12
N ASP A 378 26.86 -0.74 -11.23
CA ASP A 378 27.23 -1.88 -12.08
C ASP A 378 28.55 -2.56 -11.66
N ASP A 379 29.14 -2.17 -10.53
CA ASP A 379 30.34 -2.82 -10.02
C ASP A 379 30.00 -4.21 -9.42
N PRO A 380 30.80 -5.25 -9.68
CA PRO A 380 30.59 -6.56 -9.06
C PRO A 380 30.46 -6.54 -7.54
N ILE A 381 31.05 -5.57 -6.85
CA ILE A 381 30.95 -5.47 -5.39
C ILE A 381 29.53 -5.12 -4.90
N GLU A 382 28.70 -4.52 -5.76
CA GLU A 382 27.26 -4.27 -5.58
C GLU A 382 26.39 -5.45 -6.07
N GLY A 383 27.02 -6.58 -6.42
CA GLY A 383 26.32 -7.78 -6.87
C GLY A 383 25.97 -7.81 -8.36
N ALA A 384 26.55 -6.91 -9.16
CA ALA A 384 26.38 -6.91 -10.61
C ALA A 384 27.19 -8.02 -11.32
N ILE A 385 26.61 -8.62 -12.34
CA ILE A 385 27.28 -9.61 -13.18
C ILE A 385 28.35 -8.92 -14.02
N LYS A 386 29.55 -9.51 -14.09
CA LYS A 386 30.62 -9.02 -14.96
C LYS A 386 31.28 -10.16 -15.71
N ASN A 387 31.28 -10.07 -17.04
CA ASN A 387 31.87 -11.07 -17.93
C ASN A 387 31.35 -12.51 -17.69
N GLY A 388 30.04 -12.65 -17.40
CA GLY A 388 29.41 -13.94 -17.13
C GLY A 388 29.75 -14.53 -15.75
N VAL A 389 30.35 -13.75 -14.86
CA VAL A 389 30.65 -14.16 -13.48
C VAL A 389 29.75 -13.37 -12.53
N PRO A 390 29.10 -14.03 -11.56
CA PRO A 390 28.37 -13.34 -10.49
C PRO A 390 29.25 -12.38 -9.69
N GLY A 391 28.64 -11.29 -9.23
CA GLY A 391 29.23 -10.36 -8.28
C GLY A 391 29.19 -10.86 -6.83
N SER A 392 29.43 -9.93 -5.90
CA SER A 392 29.30 -10.17 -4.46
C SER A 392 27.88 -10.62 -4.10
N SER A 393 27.78 -11.54 -3.14
CA SER A 393 26.50 -11.97 -2.59
C SER A 393 26.15 -11.14 -1.36
N ALA A 394 24.90 -10.70 -1.26
CA ALA A 394 24.40 -9.99 -0.09
C ALA A 394 24.46 -10.87 1.17
N THR A 395 24.93 -10.30 2.29
CA THR A 395 25.01 -10.98 3.59
C THR A 395 24.14 -10.32 4.66
N GLN A 396 23.74 -9.05 4.48
CA GLN A 396 22.90 -8.30 5.43
C GLN A 396 21.89 -7.36 4.74
N ALA A 397 21.44 -7.73 3.55
CA ALA A 397 20.46 -6.94 2.81
C ALA A 397 19.12 -6.84 3.55
N TYR A 398 18.39 -5.78 3.25
CA TYR A 398 17.07 -5.54 3.83
C TYR A 398 16.12 -4.90 2.81
N ILE A 399 14.83 -5.10 3.01
CA ILE A 399 13.76 -4.49 2.23
C ILE A 399 13.08 -3.47 3.13
N ARG A 400 13.03 -2.20 2.73
CA ARG A 400 12.10 -1.22 3.29
C ARG A 400 10.75 -1.48 2.65
N PHE A 401 9.70 -1.66 3.43
CA PHE A 401 8.39 -2.04 2.90
C PHE A 401 7.30 -1.14 3.46
N ASN A 402 6.62 -0.43 2.56
CA ASN A 402 5.39 0.28 2.90
C ASN A 402 4.18 -0.59 2.57
N ARG A 403 3.62 -1.20 3.63
CA ARG A 403 2.44 -2.07 3.54
C ARG A 403 1.15 -1.39 3.07
N THR A 404 1.12 -0.06 2.94
CA THR A 404 -0.07 0.71 2.57
C THR A 404 0.07 1.42 1.21
N SER A 405 1.25 1.33 0.59
CA SER A 405 1.49 1.93 -0.73
C SER A 405 0.75 1.16 -1.81
N LEU A 406 -0.04 1.89 -2.60
CA LEU A 406 -0.77 1.32 -3.74
C LEU A 406 -0.08 1.72 -5.03
N HIS A 407 0.36 0.74 -5.81
CA HIS A 407 0.83 1.00 -7.16
C HIS A 407 -0.37 1.11 -8.11
N ILE A 408 -0.71 2.34 -8.48
CA ILE A 408 -1.89 2.66 -9.31
C ILE A 408 -1.44 3.01 -10.73
N THR A 409 -1.81 2.17 -11.69
CA THR A 409 -1.66 2.44 -13.13
C THR A 409 -3.05 2.45 -13.79
N PRO A 410 -3.23 3.06 -14.97
CA PRO A 410 -4.53 3.09 -15.64
C PRO A 410 -5.14 1.69 -15.79
N GLY A 411 -6.23 1.42 -15.05
CA GLY A 411 -6.93 0.14 -15.06
C GLY A 411 -6.30 -0.98 -14.21
N ASN A 412 -5.30 -0.68 -13.38
CA ASN A 412 -4.66 -1.66 -12.49
C ASN A 412 -4.34 -1.02 -11.12
N VAL A 413 -4.87 -1.63 -10.06
CA VAL A 413 -4.52 -1.28 -8.67
C VAL A 413 -3.82 -2.49 -8.09
N ALA A 414 -2.50 -2.42 -7.98
CA ALA A 414 -1.69 -3.52 -7.47
C ALA A 414 -1.62 -3.46 -5.94
N PRO A 415 -1.85 -4.59 -5.23
CA PRO A 415 -1.75 -4.62 -3.78
C PRO A 415 -0.28 -4.46 -3.34
N PRO A 416 -0.02 -3.96 -2.11
CA PRO A 416 1.34 -3.85 -1.57
C PRO A 416 2.17 -5.13 -1.71
N LEU A 417 1.52 -6.30 -1.62
CA LEU A 417 2.12 -7.60 -1.84
C LEU A 417 2.86 -7.75 -3.18
N THR A 418 2.36 -7.17 -4.29
CA THR A 418 3.08 -7.27 -5.58
C THR A 418 4.39 -6.49 -5.54
N MET A 419 4.43 -5.38 -4.78
CA MET A 419 5.66 -4.63 -4.55
C MET A 419 6.60 -5.39 -3.62
N LEU A 420 6.10 -6.03 -2.57
CA LEU A 420 6.93 -6.91 -1.74
C LEU A 420 7.58 -8.03 -2.58
N TYR A 421 6.82 -8.65 -3.49
CA TYR A 421 7.34 -9.68 -4.38
C TYR A 421 8.39 -9.14 -5.36
N HIS A 422 8.22 -7.90 -5.83
CA HIS A 422 9.22 -7.19 -6.62
C HIS A 422 10.54 -7.05 -5.84
N GLU A 423 10.48 -6.57 -4.60
CA GLU A 423 11.68 -6.43 -3.76
C GLU A 423 12.30 -7.79 -3.38
N LEU A 424 11.50 -8.86 -3.28
CA LEU A 424 12.00 -10.22 -3.12
C LEU A 424 12.75 -10.72 -4.37
N ALA A 425 12.38 -10.27 -5.57
CA ALA A 425 13.15 -10.57 -6.78
C ALA A 425 14.52 -9.88 -6.75
N HIS A 426 14.59 -8.62 -6.31
CA HIS A 426 15.88 -7.96 -6.05
C HIS A 426 16.70 -8.69 -4.98
N ALA A 427 16.06 -9.14 -3.90
CA ALA A 427 16.71 -9.93 -2.86
C ALA A 427 17.26 -11.26 -3.38
N TYR A 428 16.53 -11.95 -4.27
CA TYR A 428 17.02 -13.12 -4.99
C TYR A 428 18.27 -12.80 -5.81
N ASN A 429 18.29 -11.68 -6.53
CA ASN A 429 19.45 -11.30 -7.32
C ASN A 429 20.65 -10.93 -6.46
N GLY A 430 20.45 -10.11 -5.44
CA GLY A 430 21.48 -9.70 -4.50
C GLY A 430 22.08 -10.88 -3.74
N ALA A 431 21.26 -11.85 -3.31
CA ALA A 431 21.75 -13.06 -2.66
C ALA A 431 22.65 -13.94 -3.56
N ASN A 432 22.52 -13.81 -4.87
CA ASN A 432 23.27 -14.60 -5.84
C ASN A 432 24.35 -13.79 -6.58
N GLY A 433 24.43 -12.46 -6.37
CA GLY A 433 25.32 -11.59 -7.14
C GLY A 433 24.97 -11.56 -8.62
N THR A 434 23.68 -11.55 -8.94
CA THR A 434 23.17 -11.72 -10.32
C THR A 434 22.42 -10.51 -10.87
N PHE A 435 22.71 -9.31 -10.39
CA PHE A 435 22.12 -8.11 -10.99
C PHE A 435 22.62 -7.91 -12.42
N LEU A 436 21.69 -7.71 -13.36
CA LEU A 436 22.02 -7.36 -14.74
C LEU A 436 22.46 -5.89 -14.81
N PRO A 437 23.68 -5.60 -15.31
CA PRO A 437 24.20 -4.25 -15.34
C PRO A 437 23.58 -3.40 -16.44
N GLY A 438 23.70 -2.09 -16.31
CA GLY A 438 23.37 -1.11 -17.34
C GLY A 438 21.93 -0.59 -17.27
N PHE A 439 21.58 0.20 -18.30
CA PHE A 439 20.30 0.89 -18.38
C PHE A 439 19.73 0.76 -19.79
N MET A 440 18.44 0.46 -19.88
CA MET A 440 17.71 0.43 -21.13
C MET A 440 16.80 1.65 -21.26
N LEU A 441 16.76 2.24 -22.45
CA LEU A 441 15.86 3.35 -22.75
C LEU A 441 14.43 2.82 -22.95
N GLU A 442 13.50 3.22 -22.08
CA GLU A 442 12.06 3.05 -22.29
C GLU A 442 11.44 4.36 -22.81
N GLY A 443 10.49 4.27 -23.74
CA GLY A 443 9.78 5.43 -24.25
C GLY A 443 8.40 5.08 -24.81
N HIS A 444 7.46 6.02 -24.66
CA HIS A 444 6.11 5.90 -25.20
C HIS A 444 5.74 7.16 -26.00
N PRO A 445 5.03 7.06 -27.14
CA PRO A 445 4.41 8.20 -27.78
C PRO A 445 3.66 9.11 -26.79
N GLY A 446 4.14 10.34 -26.62
CA GLY A 446 3.55 11.34 -25.72
C GLY A 446 4.29 11.54 -24.40
N GLU A 447 5.30 10.73 -24.09
CA GLU A 447 6.12 10.83 -22.88
C GLU A 447 7.60 10.98 -23.23
N SER A 448 8.35 11.72 -22.40
CA SER A 448 9.82 11.79 -22.54
C SER A 448 10.44 10.43 -22.21
N PRO A 449 11.31 9.87 -23.08
CA PRO A 449 12.00 8.63 -22.80
C PRO A 449 12.78 8.68 -21.49
N ARG A 450 12.81 7.55 -20.77
CA ARG A 450 13.52 7.42 -19.48
C ARG A 450 14.47 6.23 -19.54
N TYR A 451 15.66 6.40 -18.97
CA TYR A 451 16.57 5.28 -18.74
C TYR A 451 16.10 4.52 -17.51
N VAL A 452 15.90 3.22 -17.66
CA VAL A 452 15.51 2.30 -16.59
C VAL A 452 16.66 1.34 -16.35
N ALA A 453 17.04 1.15 -15.10
CA ALA A 453 18.10 0.22 -14.73
C ALA A 453 17.71 -1.22 -15.11
N ASN A 454 18.67 -2.00 -15.58
CA ASN A 454 18.42 -3.36 -16.06
C ASN A 454 18.01 -4.30 -14.91
N ASN A 455 18.49 -4.08 -13.68
CA ASN A 455 18.05 -4.82 -12.49
C ASN A 455 16.54 -4.62 -12.20
N GLU A 456 16.01 -3.43 -12.42
CA GLU A 456 14.57 -3.16 -12.24
C GLU A 456 13.72 -3.89 -13.28
N ARG A 457 14.14 -3.83 -14.55
CA ARG A 457 13.52 -4.61 -15.62
C ARG A 457 13.60 -6.11 -15.36
N GLN A 458 14.75 -6.57 -14.88
CA GLN A 458 15.01 -7.96 -14.50
C GLN A 458 14.04 -8.44 -13.41
N ALA A 459 13.83 -7.65 -12.35
CA ALA A 459 12.90 -7.95 -11.27
C ALA A 459 11.44 -7.98 -11.76
N VAL A 460 11.05 -7.10 -12.69
CA VAL A 460 9.73 -7.18 -13.32
C VAL A 460 9.59 -8.42 -14.22
N GLY A 461 10.68 -8.86 -14.84
CA GLY A 461 10.68 -9.89 -15.88
C GLY A 461 10.50 -9.32 -17.29
N LEU A 462 11.14 -8.19 -17.56
CA LEU A 462 11.18 -7.50 -18.86
C LEU A 462 12.56 -7.63 -19.49
N GLU A 463 12.62 -7.94 -20.79
CA GLU A 463 13.89 -8.08 -21.51
C GLU A 463 14.80 -6.86 -21.33
N THR A 464 16.10 -7.12 -21.14
CA THR A 464 17.16 -6.09 -21.08
C THR A 464 18.12 -6.21 -22.25
N ASP A 465 18.98 -5.20 -22.44
CA ASP A 465 20.10 -5.22 -23.37
C ASP A 465 21.41 -5.78 -22.75
N ALA A 466 21.40 -6.10 -21.46
CA ALA A 466 22.50 -6.79 -20.79
C ALA A 466 22.78 -8.18 -21.44
N PRO A 467 24.05 -8.63 -21.48
CA PRO A 467 24.39 -9.97 -21.95
C PRO A 467 23.60 -11.06 -21.21
N PRO A 468 23.02 -12.06 -21.90
CA PRO A 468 22.30 -13.15 -21.23
C PRO A 468 23.18 -13.90 -20.23
N PHE A 469 22.58 -14.29 -19.11
CA PHE A 469 23.22 -15.01 -18.02
C PHE A 469 22.51 -16.33 -17.71
N ASP A 470 23.28 -17.36 -17.35
CA ASP A 470 22.80 -18.67 -16.93
C ASP A 470 22.56 -18.68 -15.42
N PHE A 471 21.30 -18.47 -15.01
CA PHE A 471 20.91 -18.22 -13.62
C PHE A 471 20.84 -19.47 -12.74
N ASP A 472 20.61 -20.64 -13.33
CA ASP A 472 20.53 -21.91 -12.62
C ASP A 472 21.76 -22.80 -12.84
N ASN A 473 22.68 -22.37 -13.71
CA ASN A 473 23.89 -23.10 -14.07
C ASN A 473 23.56 -24.52 -14.56
N ASP A 474 22.42 -24.65 -15.24
CA ASP A 474 21.97 -25.86 -15.91
C ASP A 474 22.26 -25.71 -17.42
N PRO A 475 23.17 -26.52 -17.99
CA PRO A 475 23.51 -26.40 -19.41
C PRO A 475 22.33 -26.69 -20.35
N ASP A 476 21.23 -27.27 -19.86
CA ASP A 476 20.03 -27.56 -20.64
C ASP A 476 19.02 -26.39 -20.64
N THR A 477 19.21 -25.37 -19.80
CA THR A 477 18.40 -24.14 -19.79
C THR A 477 19.14 -23.01 -20.52
N PRO A 478 18.50 -22.28 -21.46
CA PRO A 478 19.14 -21.17 -22.13
C PRO A 478 19.39 -20.00 -21.17
N ALA A 479 20.55 -19.36 -21.30
CA ALA A 479 20.84 -18.08 -20.64
C ALA A 479 19.80 -17.00 -21.04
N THR A 480 19.39 -16.17 -20.08
CA THR A 480 18.34 -15.16 -20.23
C THR A 480 18.82 -13.76 -19.87
N SER A 481 18.15 -12.73 -20.39
CA SER A 481 18.32 -11.31 -20.00
C SER A 481 17.24 -10.84 -19.01
N THR A 482 16.66 -11.79 -18.27
CA THR A 482 15.66 -11.58 -17.21
C THR A 482 15.81 -12.70 -16.18
N ASN A 483 15.26 -12.52 -14.97
CA ASN A 483 15.23 -13.62 -14.00
C ASN A 483 14.42 -14.81 -14.54
N PRO A 484 14.84 -16.05 -14.25
CA PRO A 484 14.03 -17.21 -14.55
C PRO A 484 12.74 -17.16 -13.71
N LYS A 485 11.64 -17.68 -14.25
CA LYS A 485 10.43 -17.90 -13.46
C LYS A 485 10.75 -18.85 -12.31
N PRO A 486 10.25 -18.62 -11.09
CA PRO A 486 9.21 -17.65 -10.73
C PRO A 486 9.72 -16.32 -10.14
N PHE A 487 11.01 -15.99 -10.29
CA PHE A 487 11.65 -14.89 -9.58
C PHE A 487 11.45 -13.52 -10.25
N THR A 488 10.23 -13.27 -10.75
CA THR A 488 9.83 -11.99 -11.37
C THR A 488 8.45 -11.55 -10.91
N GLU A 489 8.23 -10.24 -10.80
CA GLU A 489 6.91 -9.66 -10.51
C GLU A 489 5.84 -10.15 -11.50
N ASN A 490 6.18 -10.21 -12.80
CA ASN A 490 5.26 -10.70 -13.83
C ASN A 490 4.83 -12.16 -13.62
N THR A 491 5.66 -13.00 -12.97
CA THR A 491 5.24 -14.36 -12.62
C THR A 491 4.10 -14.32 -11.60
N LEU A 492 4.20 -13.50 -10.56
CA LEU A 492 3.12 -13.34 -9.59
C LEU A 492 1.87 -12.73 -10.23
N HIS A 493 2.02 -11.73 -11.11
CA HIS A 493 0.90 -11.17 -11.86
C HIS A 493 0.19 -12.22 -12.72
N GLU A 494 0.95 -13.04 -13.46
CA GLU A 494 0.40 -14.12 -14.28
C GLU A 494 -0.38 -15.11 -13.42
N GLU A 495 0.21 -15.55 -12.30
CA GLU A 495 -0.42 -16.48 -11.37
C GLU A 495 -1.72 -15.91 -10.77
N MET A 496 -1.69 -14.63 -10.40
CA MET A 496 -2.85 -13.89 -9.90
C MET A 496 -3.91 -13.64 -10.98
N GLY A 497 -3.64 -13.93 -12.25
CA GLY A 497 -4.52 -13.60 -13.39
C GLY A 497 -4.62 -12.10 -13.67
N ARG A 498 -3.65 -11.31 -13.17
CA ARG A 498 -3.57 -9.86 -13.33
C ARG A 498 -2.84 -9.51 -14.63
N PRO A 499 -3.06 -8.29 -15.19
CA PRO A 499 -2.29 -7.84 -16.33
C PRO A 499 -0.80 -7.82 -16.02
N LEU A 500 0.01 -8.35 -16.93
CA LEU A 500 1.47 -8.24 -16.85
C LEU A 500 1.91 -6.79 -17.04
N ARG A 501 2.94 -6.37 -16.30
CA ARG A 501 3.68 -5.15 -16.62
C ARG A 501 4.44 -5.40 -17.91
N ARG A 502 4.26 -4.48 -18.86
CA ARG A 502 4.92 -4.50 -20.17
C ARG A 502 6.08 -3.50 -20.27
N ARG A 503 6.25 -2.72 -19.22
CA ARG A 503 7.25 -1.66 -19.05
C ARG A 503 7.45 -1.41 -17.56
N TYR A 504 8.57 -0.78 -17.21
CA TYR A 504 8.83 -0.41 -15.83
C TYR A 504 8.08 0.88 -15.46
N SER A 505 8.15 1.91 -16.30
CA SER A 505 7.53 3.22 -16.03
C SER A 505 6.01 3.27 -16.09
#